data_AF-A0A4U9DA24-F1
#
_entry.id   AF-A0A4U9DA24-F1
#
_cell.length_a   1.000
_cell.length_b   1.000
_cell.length_c   1.000
_cell.angle_alpha   90.00
_cell.angle_beta   90.00
_cell.angle_gamma   90.00
#
_symmetry.space_group_name_H-M   'P 1'
#
loop_
_entity.id
_entity.type
_entity.pdbx_description
1 polymer ?
#
loop_
_entity_poly.entity_id
_entity_poly.type
_entity_poly.pdbx_seq_one_letter_code
_entity_poly.pdbx_strand_id
1 'polypeptide(L)'
;MLTLDANVPGIDSTVTLTEPATGGADIEKEEDFRLRGLLAYQNPPQGGSDTDYRGWALSVSGITRAWIRRRGMGPGTVVIYIMCDGEDTTNHGFPVGTDGVSSLDDWGATKATGDQGRVADYIYPRSPVTSLNYVCSPVPGIIDFEISGISSVGSETTTAIADAIDSVFFENGDPLGTGRIYLSDINRAIGDVAGTAGFILVSPSANIEPGVGELPVRGEVNYT
;
A
#
# COMPACT_ATOMS: atom_id res chain seq x y z
N MET A 1 -4.90 26.73 12.73
CA MET A 1 -5.80 27.44 13.67
C MET A 1 -7.22 27.08 13.32
N LEU A 2 -8.01 26.65 14.31
CA LEU A 2 -9.42 26.32 14.13
C LEU A 2 -10.26 27.38 14.83
N THR A 3 -11.39 27.75 14.24
CA THR A 3 -12.32 28.74 14.79
C THR A 3 -13.67 28.09 15.07
N LEU A 4 -14.28 28.41 16.21
CA LEU A 4 -15.62 27.95 16.55
C LEU A 4 -16.66 28.64 15.65
N ASP A 5 -17.59 27.86 15.09
CA ASP A 5 -18.71 28.37 14.28
C ASP A 5 -19.73 29.17 15.12
N ALA A 6 -19.84 28.84 16.41
CA ALA A 6 -20.62 29.58 17.39
C ALA A 6 -19.76 29.93 18.62
N ASN A 7 -19.78 31.22 19.00
CA ASN A 7 -19.03 31.70 20.15
C ASN A 7 -19.75 31.36 21.47
N VAL A 8 -18.99 30.86 22.46
CA VAL A 8 -19.47 30.58 23.80
C VAL A 8 -18.77 31.53 24.78
N PRO A 9 -19.52 32.31 25.59
CA PRO A 9 -18.93 33.23 26.54
C PRO A 9 -17.92 32.53 27.48
N GLY A 10 -16.72 33.09 27.59
CA GLY A 10 -15.65 32.56 28.44
C GLY A 10 -14.76 31.49 27.80
N ILE A 11 -14.96 31.19 26.52
CA ILE A 11 -14.11 30.27 25.74
C ILE A 11 -13.42 31.07 24.62
N ASP A 12 -12.11 30.88 24.43
CA ASP A 12 -11.39 31.46 23.30
C ASP A 12 -11.94 30.89 21.98
N SER A 13 -12.37 31.77 21.08
CA SER A 13 -12.97 31.38 19.80
C SER A 13 -12.00 30.74 18.83
N THR A 14 -10.71 30.77 19.16
CA THR A 14 -9.62 30.26 18.34
C THR A 14 -8.80 29.27 19.13
N VAL A 15 -8.69 28.06 18.61
CA VAL A 15 -7.95 26.97 19.26
C VAL A 15 -6.86 26.44 18.33
N THR A 16 -5.78 25.99 18.96
CA THR A 16 -4.69 25.29 18.28
C THR A 16 -4.82 23.81 18.57
N LEU A 17 -4.81 23.00 17.51
CA LEU A 17 -4.66 21.56 17.63
C LEU A 17 -3.33 21.27 18.31
N THR A 18 -3.36 20.65 19.48
CA THR A 18 -2.14 20.19 20.18
C THR A 18 -1.57 18.93 19.51
N GLU A 19 -2.44 18.16 18.87
CA GLU A 19 -2.10 16.98 18.06
C GLU A 19 -2.76 17.11 16.69
N PRO A 20 -2.14 16.60 15.60
CA PRO A 20 -2.73 16.62 14.26
C PRO A 20 -4.11 15.94 14.24
N ALA A 21 -5.07 16.53 13.53
CA ALA A 21 -6.29 15.83 13.19
C ALA A 21 -5.95 14.70 12.21
N THR A 22 -6.28 13.46 12.56
CA THR A 22 -5.99 12.26 11.77
C THR A 22 -7.27 11.50 11.44
N GLY A 23 -7.22 10.59 10.47
CA GLY A 23 -8.36 9.72 10.10
C GLY A 23 -9.34 10.29 9.07
N GLY A 24 -9.09 11.50 8.55
CA GLY A 24 -9.74 12.01 7.35
C GLY A 24 -9.03 11.53 6.08
N ALA A 25 -9.77 11.42 4.99
CA ALA A 25 -9.23 11.22 3.65
C ALA A 25 -9.91 12.20 2.69
N ASP A 26 -9.28 12.46 1.56
CA ASP A 26 -9.85 13.31 0.52
C ASP A 26 -11.13 12.70 -0.07
N ILE A 27 -11.95 13.55 -0.69
CA ILE A 27 -13.16 13.09 -1.39
C ILE A 27 -12.79 12.17 -2.56
N GLU A 28 -13.49 11.05 -2.68
CA GLU A 28 -13.30 10.07 -3.76
C GLU A 28 -13.51 10.72 -5.13
N LYS A 29 -12.60 10.46 -6.09
CA LYS A 29 -12.73 10.97 -7.48
C LYS A 29 -13.79 10.15 -8.23
N GLU A 30 -14.40 10.75 -9.27
CA GLU A 30 -15.49 10.12 -10.03
C GLU A 30 -15.08 8.78 -10.67
N GLU A 31 -13.85 8.71 -11.22
CA GLU A 31 -13.33 7.48 -11.82
C GLU A 31 -13.11 6.36 -10.79
N ASP A 32 -12.64 6.70 -9.58
CA ASP A 32 -12.47 5.75 -8.49
C ASP A 32 -13.83 5.18 -8.05
N PHE A 33 -14.83 6.05 -7.93
CA PHE A 33 -16.21 5.66 -7.64
C PHE A 33 -16.78 4.72 -8.71
N ARG A 34 -16.57 5.03 -9.99
CA ARG A 34 -17.03 4.21 -11.13
C ARG A 34 -16.38 2.83 -11.11
N LEU A 35 -15.08 2.76 -10.88
CA LEU A 35 -14.33 1.50 -10.77
C LEU A 35 -14.86 0.64 -9.61
N ARG A 36 -15.10 1.25 -8.45
CA ARG A 36 -15.67 0.56 -7.29
C ARG A 36 -17.07 -0.02 -7.58
N GLY A 37 -17.92 0.73 -8.30
CA GLY A 37 -19.25 0.25 -8.71
C GLY A 37 -19.18 -0.95 -9.66
N LEU A 38 -18.31 -0.91 -10.67
CA LEU A 38 -18.11 -2.02 -11.61
C LEU A 38 -17.57 -3.27 -10.91
N LEU A 39 -16.60 -3.09 -10.01
CA LEU A 39 -16.01 -4.19 -9.26
C LEU A 39 -17.04 -4.89 -8.37
N ALA A 40 -17.92 -4.12 -7.71
CA ALA A 40 -19.00 -4.67 -6.89
C ALA A 40 -20.03 -5.45 -7.74
N TYR A 41 -20.31 -4.99 -8.96
CA TYR A 41 -21.19 -5.73 -9.88
C TYR A 41 -20.57 -7.05 -10.36
N GLN A 42 -19.27 -7.05 -10.65
CA GLN A 42 -18.55 -8.25 -11.11
C GLN A 42 -18.30 -9.28 -10.01
N ASN A 43 -18.22 -8.84 -8.75
CA ASN A 43 -17.88 -9.68 -7.61
C ASN A 43 -19.04 -9.70 -6.60
N PRO A 44 -20.13 -10.45 -6.88
CA PRO A 44 -21.21 -10.58 -5.92
C PRO A 44 -20.68 -11.20 -4.60
N PRO A 45 -21.20 -10.79 -3.43
CA PRO A 45 -20.72 -11.30 -2.15
C PRO A 45 -20.86 -12.82 -2.04
N GLN A 46 -19.77 -13.49 -1.64
CA GLN A 46 -19.71 -14.95 -1.51
C GLN A 46 -19.57 -15.43 -0.05
N GLY A 47 -19.53 -14.50 0.90
CA GLY A 47 -19.48 -14.81 2.33
C GLY A 47 -18.12 -15.30 2.81
N GLY A 48 -17.02 -14.73 2.33
CA GLY A 48 -15.65 -15.01 2.81
C GLY A 48 -14.70 -15.55 1.74
N SER A 49 -14.93 -15.21 0.47
CA SER A 49 -13.98 -15.45 -0.63
C SER A 49 -12.82 -14.43 -0.60
N ASP A 50 -11.73 -14.70 -1.33
CA ASP A 50 -10.62 -13.73 -1.47
C ASP A 50 -11.11 -12.39 -2.04
N THR A 51 -12.10 -12.42 -2.94
CA THR A 51 -12.72 -11.21 -3.50
C THR A 51 -13.53 -10.44 -2.45
N ASP A 52 -14.19 -11.14 -1.52
CA ASP A 52 -14.93 -10.48 -0.43
C ASP A 52 -13.98 -9.75 0.51
N TYR A 53 -12.93 -10.42 1.00
CA TYR A 53 -11.95 -9.80 1.90
C TYR A 53 -11.23 -8.62 1.26
N ARG A 54 -10.82 -8.76 -0.01
CA ARG A 54 -10.21 -7.67 -0.78
C ARG A 54 -11.19 -6.49 -0.92
N GLY A 55 -12.45 -6.77 -1.29
CA GLY A 55 -13.47 -5.74 -1.45
C GLY A 55 -13.78 -5.02 -0.14
N TRP A 56 -13.85 -5.74 0.98
CA TRP A 56 -14.06 -5.13 2.30
C TRP A 56 -12.88 -4.26 2.73
N ALA A 57 -11.64 -4.69 2.50
CA ALA A 57 -10.46 -3.88 2.79
C ALA A 57 -10.44 -2.58 1.97
N LEU A 58 -10.68 -2.67 0.65
CA LEU A 58 -10.74 -1.52 -0.26
C LEU A 58 -11.95 -0.60 -0.03
N SER A 59 -12.96 -1.05 0.74
CA SER A 59 -14.10 -0.20 1.13
C SER A 59 -13.76 0.76 2.27
N VAL A 60 -12.63 0.57 2.94
CA VAL A 60 -12.15 1.45 3.98
C VAL A 60 -11.37 2.60 3.35
N SER A 61 -11.75 3.83 3.71
CA SER A 61 -11.15 5.03 3.13
C SER A 61 -9.63 5.09 3.32
N GLY A 62 -8.92 5.52 2.29
CA GLY A 62 -7.45 5.58 2.26
C GLY A 62 -6.75 4.26 1.89
N ILE A 63 -7.47 3.13 1.86
CA ILE A 63 -6.90 1.85 1.40
C ILE A 63 -6.98 1.76 -0.12
N THR A 64 -5.84 1.56 -0.76
CA THR A 64 -5.68 1.64 -2.23
C THR A 64 -5.39 0.28 -2.86
N ARG A 65 -4.65 -0.58 -2.15
CA ARG A 65 -4.38 -1.97 -2.56
C ARG A 65 -4.56 -2.92 -1.39
N ALA A 66 -4.96 -4.15 -1.69
CA ALA A 66 -5.09 -5.21 -0.70
C ALA A 66 -4.79 -6.58 -1.30
N TRP A 67 -4.14 -7.48 -0.54
CA TRP A 67 -3.84 -8.85 -0.95
C TRP A 67 -4.24 -9.84 0.14
N ILE A 68 -4.80 -10.98 -0.27
CA ILE A 68 -5.38 -11.95 0.64
C ILE A 68 -4.54 -13.23 0.63
N ARG A 69 -3.97 -13.57 1.79
CA ARG A 69 -3.24 -14.81 2.00
C ARG A 69 -4.05 -15.73 2.91
N ARG A 70 -4.64 -16.76 2.31
CA ARG A 70 -5.35 -17.81 3.05
C ARG A 70 -4.40 -18.57 3.97
N ARG A 71 -4.79 -18.77 5.23
CA ARG A 71 -4.05 -19.57 6.22
C ARG A 71 -2.62 -19.08 6.47
N GLY A 72 -2.38 -17.77 6.31
CA GLY A 72 -1.04 -17.18 6.46
C GLY A 72 -0.42 -17.39 7.85
N MET A 73 -1.26 -17.56 8.88
CA MET A 73 -0.86 -17.85 10.26
C MET A 73 -1.45 -19.19 10.75
N GLY A 74 -1.67 -20.13 9.83
CA GLY A 74 -2.23 -21.45 10.12
C GLY A 74 -3.74 -21.58 9.83
N PRO A 75 -4.33 -22.76 10.09
CA PRO A 75 -5.73 -23.03 9.82
C PRO A 75 -6.67 -22.01 10.48
N GLY A 76 -7.72 -21.60 9.78
CA GLY A 76 -8.70 -20.63 10.29
C GLY A 76 -8.28 -19.16 10.19
N THR A 77 -7.05 -18.87 9.74
CA THR A 77 -6.56 -17.49 9.60
C THR A 77 -6.69 -16.96 8.18
N VAL A 78 -6.95 -15.66 8.06
CA VAL A 78 -6.88 -14.91 6.80
C VAL A 78 -5.97 -13.73 7.03
N VAL A 79 -4.82 -13.71 6.37
CA VAL A 79 -3.88 -12.58 6.43
C VAL A 79 -4.20 -11.62 5.29
N ILE A 80 -4.35 -10.35 5.62
CA ILE A 80 -4.78 -9.29 4.70
C ILE A 80 -3.69 -8.22 4.70
N TYR A 81 -2.94 -8.15 3.61
CA TYR A 81 -1.98 -7.08 3.39
C TYR A 81 -2.70 -5.87 2.78
N ILE A 82 -2.40 -4.67 3.25
CA ILE A 82 -2.99 -3.41 2.74
C ILE A 82 -1.91 -2.38 2.41
N MET A 83 -2.22 -1.47 1.48
CA MET A 83 -1.43 -0.26 1.19
C MET A 83 -2.32 0.98 1.12
N CYS A 84 -1.70 2.13 1.39
CA CYS A 84 -2.28 3.46 1.48
C CYS A 84 -1.54 4.43 0.52
N ASP A 85 -1.44 4.09 -0.76
CA ASP A 85 -0.69 4.83 -1.81
C ASP A 85 -1.38 6.14 -2.27
N GLY A 86 -1.95 6.91 -1.33
CA GLY A 86 -2.60 8.19 -1.62
C GLY A 86 -1.61 9.31 -1.97
N GLU A 87 -2.07 10.56 -1.88
CA GLU A 87 -1.25 11.74 -2.20
C GLU A 87 -0.09 11.94 -1.20
N ASP A 88 -0.21 11.41 0.03
CA ASP A 88 0.90 11.36 0.98
C ASP A 88 1.84 10.19 0.68
N THR A 89 2.97 10.50 0.07
CA THR A 89 4.01 9.54 -0.31
C THR A 89 5.15 9.46 0.71
N THR A 90 5.05 10.14 1.86
CA THR A 90 6.12 10.23 2.87
C THR A 90 6.57 8.86 3.37
N ASN A 91 5.65 7.91 3.47
CA ASN A 91 5.92 6.53 3.89
C ASN A 91 5.85 5.53 2.72
N HIS A 92 6.04 5.97 1.47
CA HIS A 92 5.94 5.12 0.27
C HIS A 92 4.62 4.33 0.17
N GLY A 93 3.52 4.92 0.66
CA GLY A 93 2.20 4.29 0.70
C GLY A 93 2.03 3.19 1.75
N PHE A 94 3.04 2.92 2.60
CA PHE A 94 2.90 1.89 3.64
C PHE A 94 1.93 2.36 4.74
N PRO A 95 1.03 1.46 5.21
CA PRO A 95 0.08 1.75 6.28
C PRO A 95 0.75 2.25 7.56
N VAL A 96 0.08 3.18 8.25
CA VAL A 96 0.52 3.67 9.57
C VAL A 96 -0.30 3.00 10.66
N GLY A 97 0.37 2.28 11.56
CA GLY A 97 -0.28 1.57 12.65
C GLY A 97 0.51 0.33 13.08
N THR A 98 -0.17 -0.59 13.75
CA THR A 98 0.36 -1.89 14.13
C THR A 98 -0.52 -2.99 13.58
N ASP A 99 0.11 -4.07 13.12
CA ASP A 99 -0.57 -5.23 12.58
C ASP A 99 -1.33 -6.00 13.67
N GLY A 100 -2.43 -6.65 13.31
CA GLY A 100 -3.25 -7.35 14.28
C GLY A 100 -4.64 -7.74 13.81
N VAL A 101 -5.43 -8.23 14.76
CA VAL A 101 -6.86 -8.53 14.58
C VAL A 101 -7.71 -7.34 15.03
N SER A 102 -9.02 -7.42 14.78
CA SER A 102 -9.98 -6.39 15.20
C SER A 102 -9.98 -6.15 16.71
N SER A 103 -10.17 -4.90 17.09
CA SER A 103 -10.44 -4.47 18.47
C SER A 103 -11.74 -5.06 19.03
N LEU A 104 -12.66 -5.47 18.15
CA LEU A 104 -13.97 -6.07 18.46
C LEU A 104 -13.93 -7.58 18.66
N ASP A 105 -12.80 -8.21 18.35
CA ASP A 105 -12.58 -9.64 18.54
C ASP A 105 -12.12 -9.90 19.98
N ASP A 106 -12.75 -10.82 20.72
CA ASP A 106 -12.31 -11.16 22.09
C ASP A 106 -11.13 -12.14 22.11
N TRP A 107 -10.70 -12.65 20.94
CA TRP A 107 -9.55 -13.53 20.83
C TRP A 107 -8.26 -12.83 21.28
N GLY A 108 -7.45 -13.51 22.08
CA GLY A 108 -6.24 -12.99 22.74
C GLY A 108 -5.05 -12.67 21.83
N ALA A 109 -5.28 -12.45 20.53
CA ALA A 109 -4.27 -11.99 19.59
C ALA A 109 -4.07 -10.46 19.70
N THR A 110 -2.90 -10.00 19.23
CA THR A 110 -2.56 -8.57 19.13
C THR A 110 -3.61 -7.80 18.34
N LYS A 111 -4.03 -6.64 18.87
CA LYS A 111 -5.00 -5.76 18.22
C LYS A 111 -4.31 -4.84 17.23
N ALA A 112 -4.90 -4.71 16.05
CA ALA A 112 -4.44 -3.76 15.07
C ALA A 112 -4.74 -2.32 15.50
N THR A 113 -3.89 -1.38 15.10
CA THR A 113 -4.10 0.06 15.32
C THR A 113 -3.93 0.82 14.01
N GLY A 114 -4.28 2.11 13.99
CA GLY A 114 -4.12 2.95 12.80
C GLY A 114 -4.91 2.42 11.60
N ASP A 115 -4.29 2.40 10.42
CA ASP A 115 -4.89 1.95 9.16
C ASP A 115 -5.33 0.48 9.22
N GLN A 116 -4.45 -0.39 9.73
CA GLN A 116 -4.74 -1.82 9.92
C GLN A 116 -5.93 -2.00 10.86
N GLY A 117 -6.01 -1.22 11.94
CA GLY A 117 -7.10 -1.25 12.91
C GLY A 117 -8.45 -0.91 12.28
N ARG A 118 -8.51 0.17 11.49
CA ARG A 118 -9.73 0.58 10.76
C ARG A 118 -10.23 -0.54 9.84
N VAL A 119 -9.32 -1.20 9.13
CA VAL A 119 -9.65 -2.32 8.24
C VAL A 119 -10.10 -3.55 9.02
N ALA A 120 -9.39 -3.91 10.09
CA ALA A 120 -9.71 -5.07 10.90
C ALA A 120 -11.12 -4.96 11.52
N ASP A 121 -11.44 -3.80 12.09
CA ASP A 121 -12.76 -3.51 12.69
C ASP A 121 -13.88 -3.47 11.64
N TYR A 122 -13.58 -2.99 10.44
CA TYR A 122 -14.55 -3.02 9.34
C TYR A 122 -14.84 -4.45 8.87
N ILE A 123 -13.83 -5.31 8.78
CA ILE A 123 -13.97 -6.68 8.27
C ILE A 123 -14.63 -7.61 9.30
N TYR A 124 -14.36 -7.43 10.60
CA TYR A 124 -14.82 -8.32 11.66
C TYR A 124 -16.31 -8.73 11.58
N PRO A 125 -17.29 -7.79 11.57
CA PRO A 125 -18.70 -8.16 11.54
C PRO A 125 -19.19 -8.72 10.19
N ARG A 126 -18.36 -8.68 9.14
CA ARG A 126 -18.70 -9.13 7.77
C ARG A 126 -18.14 -10.51 7.46
N SER A 127 -17.02 -10.84 8.09
CA SER A 127 -16.31 -12.09 7.86
C SER A 127 -17.04 -13.31 8.44
N PRO A 128 -16.80 -14.53 7.92
CA PRO A 128 -17.25 -15.76 8.54
C PRO A 128 -16.86 -15.86 10.02
N VAL A 129 -17.77 -16.36 10.85
CA VAL A 129 -17.57 -16.46 12.31
C VAL A 129 -16.38 -17.32 12.74
N THR A 130 -15.85 -18.16 11.84
CA THR A 130 -14.68 -19.01 12.10
C THR A 130 -13.36 -18.42 11.60
N SER A 131 -13.38 -17.28 10.90
CA SER A 131 -12.17 -16.67 10.36
C SER A 131 -11.53 -15.72 11.36
N LEU A 132 -10.25 -15.93 11.65
CA LEU A 132 -9.41 -14.98 12.36
C LEU A 132 -8.69 -14.10 11.32
N ASN A 133 -9.12 -12.84 11.21
CA ASN A 133 -8.61 -11.92 10.21
C ASN A 133 -7.46 -11.10 10.79
N TYR A 134 -6.28 -11.27 10.24
CA TYR A 134 -5.06 -10.55 10.65
C TYR A 134 -4.69 -9.56 9.56
N VAL A 135 -4.82 -8.27 9.86
CA VAL A 135 -4.51 -7.20 8.91
C VAL A 135 -3.09 -6.71 9.19
N CYS A 136 -2.29 -6.62 8.14
CA CYS A 136 -0.89 -6.22 8.25
C CYS A 136 -0.45 -5.27 7.14
N SER A 137 0.53 -4.44 7.45
CA SER A 137 1.36 -3.77 6.46
C SER A 137 2.29 -4.80 5.81
N PRO A 138 2.54 -4.76 4.49
CA PRO A 138 3.73 -5.35 3.92
C PRO A 138 5.00 -4.78 4.59
N VAL A 139 6.09 -5.53 4.50
CA VAL A 139 7.43 -5.11 4.89
C VAL A 139 8.16 -4.58 3.65
N PRO A 140 8.82 -3.41 3.72
CA PRO A 140 9.63 -2.91 2.61
C PRO A 140 10.79 -3.85 2.28
N GLY A 141 10.79 -4.39 1.06
CA GLY A 141 11.90 -5.11 0.46
C GLY A 141 12.74 -4.15 -0.37
N ILE A 142 13.78 -3.57 0.23
CA ILE A 142 14.64 -2.57 -0.44
C ILE A 142 15.48 -3.24 -1.53
N ILE A 143 15.39 -2.71 -2.75
CA ILE A 143 16.16 -3.17 -3.92
C ILE A 143 17.03 -2.03 -4.43
N ASP A 144 18.33 -2.15 -4.24
CA ASP A 144 19.31 -1.22 -4.79
C ASP A 144 19.60 -1.51 -6.27
N PHE A 145 20.00 -0.46 -6.98
CA PHE A 145 20.27 -0.49 -8.41
C PHE A 145 21.65 0.05 -8.73
N GLU A 146 22.31 -0.57 -9.70
CA GLU A 146 23.53 -0.06 -10.32
C GLU A 146 23.32 0.01 -11.82
N ILE A 147 23.40 1.22 -12.37
CA ILE A 147 23.17 1.51 -13.79
C ILE A 147 24.43 2.18 -14.34
N SER A 148 25.09 1.50 -15.25
CA SER A 148 26.33 1.99 -15.88
C SER A 148 26.10 2.53 -17.29
N GLY A 149 27.05 3.31 -17.79
CA GLY A 149 27.05 3.88 -19.15
C GLY A 149 26.33 5.23 -19.24
N ILE A 150 25.88 5.77 -18.10
CA ILE A 150 25.11 7.01 -18.02
C ILE A 150 25.49 7.90 -16.82
N SER A 151 26.70 7.78 -16.26
CA SER A 151 27.16 8.60 -15.10
C SER A 151 27.02 10.12 -15.22
N SER A 152 26.93 10.67 -16.43
CA SER A 152 26.80 12.12 -16.65
C SER A 152 25.36 12.63 -16.76
N VAL A 153 24.35 11.79 -16.56
CA VAL A 153 22.95 12.22 -16.68
C VAL A 153 22.56 13.21 -15.58
N GLY A 154 21.68 14.16 -15.93
CA GLY A 154 21.19 15.18 -15.01
C GLY A 154 20.10 14.66 -14.06
N SER A 155 19.75 15.49 -13.07
CA SER A 155 18.73 15.17 -12.06
C SER A 155 17.35 14.89 -12.64
N GLU A 156 17.00 15.51 -13.76
CA GLU A 156 15.74 15.26 -14.48
C GLU A 156 15.66 13.81 -14.96
N THR A 157 16.73 13.31 -15.59
CA THR A 157 16.81 11.92 -16.07
C THR A 157 16.82 10.93 -14.91
N THR A 158 17.60 11.17 -13.86
CA THR A 158 17.65 10.25 -12.70
C THR A 158 16.31 10.20 -11.96
N THR A 159 15.57 11.31 -11.91
CA THR A 159 14.21 11.35 -11.35
C THR A 159 13.26 10.54 -12.22
N ALA A 160 13.30 10.72 -13.54
CA ALA A 160 12.45 9.94 -14.44
C ALA A 160 12.77 8.43 -14.41
N ILE A 161 14.04 8.04 -14.22
CA ILE A 161 14.43 6.63 -13.99
C ILE A 161 13.84 6.11 -12.68
N ALA A 162 13.95 6.89 -11.60
CA ALA A 162 13.38 6.54 -10.30
C ALA A 162 11.86 6.31 -10.41
N ASP A 163 11.13 7.23 -11.03
CA ASP A 163 9.68 7.13 -11.25
C ASP A 163 9.32 5.90 -12.11
N ALA A 164 10.10 5.61 -13.15
CA ALA A 164 9.90 4.44 -13.99
C ALA A 164 10.08 3.12 -13.23
N ILE A 165 11.10 3.03 -12.38
CA ILE A 165 11.32 1.86 -11.51
C ILE A 165 10.18 1.74 -10.48
N ASP A 166 9.80 2.84 -9.84
CA ASP A 166 8.73 2.86 -8.85
C ASP A 166 7.40 2.44 -9.46
N SER A 167 7.12 2.84 -10.71
CA SER A 167 5.95 2.40 -11.47
C SER A 167 5.98 0.88 -11.72
N VAL A 168 7.12 0.31 -12.12
CA VAL A 168 7.25 -1.15 -12.29
C VAL A 168 7.00 -1.89 -10.96
N PHE A 169 7.54 -1.37 -9.86
CA PHE A 169 7.35 -1.97 -8.53
C PHE A 169 5.91 -1.83 -8.04
N PHE A 170 5.26 -0.71 -8.31
CA PHE A 170 3.86 -0.48 -7.95
C PHE A 170 2.92 -1.43 -8.69
N GLU A 171 3.15 -1.63 -9.99
CA GLU A 171 2.32 -2.49 -10.84
C GLU A 171 2.51 -3.99 -10.57
N ASN A 172 3.76 -4.41 -10.32
CA ASN A 172 4.12 -5.83 -10.25
C ASN A 172 4.40 -6.35 -8.84
N GLY A 173 4.47 -5.47 -7.84
CA GLY A 173 4.70 -5.83 -6.44
C GLY A 173 3.53 -6.63 -5.84
N ASP A 174 3.84 -7.75 -5.19
CA ASP A 174 2.85 -8.61 -4.54
C ASP A 174 3.43 -9.26 -3.26
N PRO A 175 2.88 -8.96 -2.07
CA PRO A 175 3.35 -9.51 -0.79
C PRO A 175 2.89 -10.97 -0.55
N LEU A 176 2.22 -11.63 -1.50
CA LEU A 176 1.83 -13.03 -1.35
C LEU A 176 3.02 -14.00 -1.52
N GLY A 177 4.21 -13.52 -1.88
CA GLY A 177 5.40 -14.35 -2.13
C GLY A 177 5.29 -15.21 -3.39
N THR A 178 4.38 -14.84 -4.29
CA THR A 178 4.20 -15.43 -5.62
C THR A 178 4.52 -14.44 -6.73
N GLY A 179 4.70 -13.16 -6.38
CA GLY A 179 5.06 -12.10 -7.31
C GLY A 179 6.47 -12.30 -7.86
N ARG A 180 6.67 -11.87 -9.11
CA ARG A 180 7.99 -11.82 -9.71
C ARG A 180 8.07 -10.58 -10.58
N ILE A 181 9.08 -9.75 -10.32
CA ILE A 181 9.35 -8.57 -11.14
C ILE A 181 10.42 -8.97 -12.15
N TYR A 182 10.06 -8.89 -13.42
CA TYR A 182 10.96 -9.29 -14.49
C TYR A 182 12.01 -8.21 -14.75
N LEU A 183 13.25 -8.66 -14.90
CA LEU A 183 14.36 -7.80 -15.27
C LEU A 183 14.12 -7.13 -16.64
N SER A 184 13.38 -7.79 -17.53
CA SER A 184 12.96 -7.22 -18.82
C SER A 184 12.02 -6.03 -18.67
N ASP A 185 11.11 -6.04 -17.69
CA ASP A 185 10.18 -4.94 -17.47
C ASP A 185 10.92 -3.71 -16.91
N ILE A 186 11.87 -3.94 -16.00
CA ILE A 186 12.77 -2.89 -15.49
C ILE A 186 13.60 -2.30 -16.63
N ASN A 187 14.26 -3.14 -17.44
CA ASN A 187 15.07 -2.66 -18.56
C ASN A 187 14.24 -1.86 -19.57
N ARG A 188 13.03 -2.32 -19.87
CA ARG A 188 12.11 -1.58 -20.75
C ARG A 188 11.77 -0.22 -20.16
N ALA A 189 11.34 -0.18 -18.90
CA ALA A 189 10.95 1.06 -18.23
C ALA A 189 12.10 2.08 -18.20
N ILE A 190 13.32 1.67 -17.88
CA ILE A 190 14.51 2.55 -17.90
C ILE A 190 14.85 2.98 -19.34
N GLY A 191 14.75 2.05 -20.30
CA GLY A 191 15.05 2.32 -21.71
C GLY A 191 14.07 3.29 -22.39
N ASP A 192 12.85 3.41 -21.88
CA ASP A 192 11.85 4.37 -22.35
C ASP A 192 12.10 5.80 -21.83
N VAL A 193 12.96 5.98 -20.82
CA VAL A 193 13.33 7.30 -20.29
C VAL A 193 14.28 8.03 -21.25
N ALA A 194 13.96 9.28 -21.57
CA ALA A 194 14.81 10.09 -22.45
C ALA A 194 16.22 10.30 -21.85
N GLY A 195 17.25 10.03 -22.65
CA GLY A 195 18.65 10.21 -22.25
C GLY A 195 19.31 8.97 -21.63
N THR A 196 18.64 7.82 -21.59
CA THR A 196 19.22 6.56 -21.07
C THR A 196 19.88 5.69 -22.13
N ALA A 197 19.92 6.12 -23.39
CA ALA A 197 20.47 5.32 -24.48
C ALA A 197 21.90 4.82 -24.17
N GLY A 198 22.10 3.51 -24.25
CA GLY A 198 23.39 2.87 -23.98
C GLY A 198 23.63 2.46 -22.52
N PHE A 199 22.64 2.63 -21.64
CA PHE A 199 22.74 2.14 -20.26
C PHE A 199 22.92 0.62 -20.20
N ILE A 200 23.55 0.16 -19.12
CA ILE A 200 23.63 -1.25 -18.75
C ILE A 200 23.18 -1.36 -17.30
N LEU A 201 22.10 -2.12 -17.07
CA LEU A 201 21.66 -2.49 -15.73
C LEU A 201 22.58 -3.58 -15.16
N VAL A 202 23.44 -3.20 -14.22
CA VAL A 202 24.42 -4.09 -13.58
C VAL A 202 23.77 -4.86 -12.41
N SER A 203 22.97 -4.17 -11.60
CA SER A 203 22.14 -4.77 -10.56
C SER A 203 20.76 -4.10 -10.49
N PRO A 204 19.68 -4.86 -10.21
CA PRO A 204 19.62 -6.31 -10.03
C PRO A 204 19.98 -7.08 -11.32
N SER A 205 20.63 -8.25 -11.19
CA SER A 205 21.10 -9.06 -12.34
C SER A 205 20.20 -10.26 -12.66
N ALA A 206 19.12 -10.43 -11.90
CA ALA A 206 18.11 -11.46 -12.07
C ALA A 206 16.72 -10.86 -11.80
N ASN A 207 15.67 -11.62 -12.11
CA ASN A 207 14.31 -11.25 -11.72
C ASN A 207 14.24 -11.13 -10.19
N ILE A 208 13.48 -10.14 -9.71
CA ILE A 208 13.28 -9.93 -8.28
C ILE A 208 12.11 -10.81 -7.83
N GLU A 209 12.29 -11.53 -6.73
CA GLU A 209 11.30 -12.44 -6.15
C GLU A 209 11.05 -12.01 -4.69
N PRO A 210 10.10 -11.08 -4.45
CA PRO A 210 9.75 -10.65 -3.10
C PRO A 210 9.27 -11.83 -2.24
N GLY A 211 9.72 -11.87 -0.99
CA GLY A 211 9.26 -12.85 -0.02
C GLY A 211 7.79 -12.69 0.36
N VAL A 212 7.29 -13.66 1.12
CA VAL A 212 5.95 -13.54 1.73
C VAL A 212 5.94 -12.38 2.71
N GLY A 213 5.01 -11.45 2.51
CA GLY A 213 4.87 -10.24 3.29
C GLY A 213 5.78 -9.10 2.82
N GLU A 214 6.65 -9.31 1.83
CA GLU A 214 7.55 -8.27 1.34
C GLU A 214 6.95 -7.55 0.13
N LEU A 215 7.10 -6.22 0.09
CA LEU A 215 6.77 -5.42 -1.08
C LEU A 215 8.04 -4.71 -1.58
N PRO A 216 8.37 -4.83 -2.88
CA PRO A 216 9.58 -4.23 -3.42
C PRO A 216 9.51 -2.70 -3.33
N VAL A 217 10.58 -2.10 -2.83
CA VAL A 217 10.75 -0.65 -2.75
C VAL A 217 12.12 -0.32 -3.33
N ARG A 218 12.17 0.70 -4.18
CA ARG A 218 13.42 1.15 -4.77
C ARG A 218 14.34 1.70 -3.67
N GLY A 219 15.54 1.14 -3.61
CA GLY A 219 16.62 1.60 -2.77
C GLY A 219 17.46 2.68 -3.45
N GLU A 220 18.75 2.64 -3.19
CA GLU A 220 19.72 3.54 -3.82
C GLU A 220 19.87 3.19 -5.31
N VAL A 221 19.94 4.21 -6.16
CA VAL A 221 20.22 4.04 -7.60
C VAL A 221 21.55 4.70 -7.90
N ASN A 222 22.57 3.88 -8.12
CA ASN A 222 23.93 4.32 -8.41
C ASN A 222 24.16 4.38 -9.93
N TYR A 223 24.69 5.51 -10.39
CA TYR A 223 24.96 5.77 -11.82
C TYR A 223 26.47 5.83 -12.07
N THR A 224 26.97 4.97 -12.96
CA THR A 224 28.40 4.85 -13.28
C THR A 224 28.73 5.03 -14.76
#